data_AF-X1RUA6-F1
#
_entry.id   AF-X1RUA6-F1
#
_cell.length_a   1.000
_cell.length_b   1.000
_cell.length_c   1.000
_cell.angle_alpha   90.00
_cell.angle_beta   90.00
_cell.angle_gamma   90.00
#
_symmetry.space_group_name_H-M   'P 1'
#
loop_
_entity.id
_entity.type
_entity.pdbx_description
1 polymer ?
#
loop_
_entity_poly.entity_id
_entity_poly.type
_entity_poly.pdbx_seq_one_letter_code
_entity_poly.pdbx_strand_id
1 'polypeptide(L)'
;HVDFGFSQITLRRLADAGCYLEYDAFGHAIVLRSSVWSEGRLLGLRSEVDRINEIKCLIDEGYLNHILISQDVCVKHNYVTYGGAGYAHILRNVVPVMRLGGISDEQIHTMMVENPKRVLSFAPATGSSHRG
;
A
#
# COMPACT_ATOMS: atom_id res chain seq x y z
N HIS A 1 5.73 0.66 2.90
CA HIS A 1 6.58 -0.37 2.23
C HIS A 1 6.37 -1.79 2.78
N VAL A 2 5.13 -2.28 2.93
CA VAL A 2 4.93 -3.71 3.29
C VAL A 2 5.13 -4.65 2.09
N ASP A 3 5.24 -4.07 0.89
CA ASP A 3 5.42 -4.75 -0.40
C ASP A 3 6.75 -5.48 -0.58
N PHE A 4 7.67 -5.35 0.38
CA PHE A 4 9.03 -5.87 0.29
C PHE A 4 9.33 -6.82 1.45
N GLY A 5 9.36 -8.13 1.16
CA GLY A 5 9.99 -9.12 2.04
C GLY A 5 9.29 -9.46 3.36
N PHE A 6 8.14 -8.86 3.68
CA PHE A 6 7.35 -9.28 4.84
C PHE A 6 6.61 -10.59 4.58
N SER A 7 6.64 -11.50 5.57
CA SER A 7 5.87 -12.74 5.49
C SER A 7 4.38 -12.48 5.68
N GLN A 8 3.53 -13.33 5.10
CA GLN A 8 2.08 -13.27 5.27
C GLN A 8 1.68 -13.24 6.76
N ILE A 9 2.33 -14.06 7.60
CA ILE A 9 2.11 -14.11 9.06
C ILE A 9 2.43 -12.76 9.71
N THR A 10 3.53 -12.13 9.31
CA THR A 10 3.93 -10.83 9.84
C THR A 10 2.92 -9.75 9.49
N LEU A 11 2.38 -9.75 8.27
CA LEU A 11 1.36 -8.78 7.85
C LEU A 11 0.10 -8.85 8.73
N ARG A 12 -0.39 -10.06 9.04
CA ARG A 12 -1.58 -10.23 9.90
C ARG A 12 -1.29 -9.73 11.31
N ARG A 13 -0.14 -10.11 11.88
CA ARG A 13 0.26 -9.64 13.23
C ARG A 13 0.34 -8.13 13.33
N LEU A 14 0.82 -7.44 12.28
CA LEU A 14 0.85 -5.99 12.23
C LEU A 14 -0.56 -5.40 12.17
N ALA A 15 -1.43 -5.95 11.31
CA ALA A 15 -2.82 -5.49 11.22
C ALA A 15 -3.61 -5.74 12.52
N ASP A 16 -3.44 -6.91 13.15
CA ASP A 16 -4.02 -7.27 14.46
C ASP A 16 -3.56 -6.32 15.57
N ALA A 17 -2.32 -5.84 15.50
CA ALA A 17 -1.78 -4.83 16.42
C ALA A 17 -2.33 -3.42 16.15
N GLY A 18 -3.19 -3.24 15.15
CA GLY A 18 -3.79 -1.96 14.78
C GLY A 18 -2.99 -1.16 13.76
N CYS A 19 -1.90 -1.70 13.21
CA CYS A 19 -1.11 -1.00 12.20
C CYS A 19 -1.83 -0.97 10.84
N TYR A 20 -1.55 0.06 10.05
CA TYR A 20 -1.88 0.07 8.63
C TYR A 20 -0.78 -0.61 7.82
N LEU A 21 -1.18 -1.39 6.82
CA LEU A 21 -0.35 -2.08 5.86
C LEU A 21 -0.30 -1.23 4.57
N GLU A 22 0.79 -0.51 4.37
CA GLU A 22 0.94 0.40 3.23
C GLU A 22 1.69 -0.26 2.05
N TYR A 23 0.90 -0.50 0.99
CA TYR A 23 1.32 -0.97 -0.33
C TYR A 23 1.62 0.23 -1.23
N ASP A 24 2.80 0.79 -1.10
CA ASP A 24 3.21 2.06 -1.71
C ASP A 24 4.08 1.92 -2.96
N ALA A 25 4.34 0.70 -3.44
CA ALA A 25 5.22 0.47 -4.59
C ALA A 25 4.48 0.28 -5.93
N PHE A 26 3.23 0.72 -6.08
CA PHE A 26 2.54 0.65 -7.39
C PHE A 26 3.22 1.56 -8.43
N GLY A 27 3.36 1.07 -9.65
CA GLY A 27 4.06 1.76 -10.73
C GLY A 27 5.59 1.59 -10.72
N HIS A 28 6.16 0.93 -9.70
CA HIS A 28 7.56 0.51 -9.71
C HIS A 28 7.71 -0.85 -10.40
N ALA A 29 8.31 -0.84 -11.60
CA ALA A 29 8.60 -2.07 -12.32
C ALA A 29 9.63 -2.93 -11.55
N ILE A 30 9.42 -4.25 -11.52
CA ILE A 30 10.46 -5.19 -11.10
C ILE A 30 11.56 -5.16 -12.16
N VAL A 31 12.57 -4.34 -11.92
CA VAL A 31 13.79 -4.29 -12.72
C VAL A 31 14.94 -4.62 -11.79
N LEU A 32 15.88 -5.46 -12.25
CA LEU A 32 17.14 -5.71 -11.55
C LEU A 32 17.93 -4.39 -11.43
N ARG A 33 17.67 -3.65 -10.34
CA ARG A 33 18.33 -2.42 -9.92
C ARG A 33 18.93 -2.61 -8.54
N SER A 34 19.63 -1.60 -8.04
CA SER A 34 20.16 -1.61 -6.65
C SER A 34 19.08 -1.84 -5.59
N SER A 35 17.79 -1.63 -5.91
CA SER A 35 16.65 -1.88 -5.02
C SER A 35 16.21 -3.35 -4.92
N VAL A 36 16.87 -4.29 -5.60
CA VAL A 36 16.53 -5.73 -5.48
C VAL A 36 17.22 -6.43 -4.33
N TRP A 37 18.13 -5.75 -3.64
CA TRP A 37 18.79 -6.27 -2.45
C TRP A 37 19.03 -5.16 -1.43
N SER A 38 19.02 -5.53 -0.16
CA SER A 38 19.41 -4.66 0.95
C SER A 38 20.11 -5.52 2.01
N GLU A 39 21.12 -4.97 2.67
CA GLU A 39 21.85 -5.65 3.75
C GLU A 39 22.33 -7.07 3.37
N GLY A 40 22.77 -7.25 2.12
CA GLY A 40 23.27 -8.53 1.61
C GLY A 40 22.19 -9.59 1.36
N ARG A 41 20.90 -9.22 1.31
CA ARG A 41 19.78 -10.13 1.04
C ARG A 41 18.95 -9.64 -0.13
N LEU A 42 18.43 -10.57 -0.92
CA LEU A 42 17.43 -10.25 -1.95
C LEU A 42 16.15 -9.78 -1.28
N LEU A 43 15.64 -8.64 -1.73
CA LEU A 43 14.33 -8.16 -1.35
C LEU A 43 13.29 -9.00 -2.10
N GLY A 44 12.29 -9.51 -1.39
CA GLY A 44 11.20 -10.30 -1.97
C GLY A 44 10.28 -9.43 -2.81
N LEU A 45 10.73 -9.08 -4.02
CA LEU A 45 10.00 -8.23 -4.95
C LEU A 45 8.73 -8.93 -5.45
N ARG A 46 7.63 -8.18 -5.46
CA ARG A 46 6.34 -8.65 -5.95
C ARG A 46 5.93 -7.86 -7.18
N SER A 47 5.25 -8.51 -8.13
CA SER A 47 4.64 -7.80 -9.25
C SER A 47 3.43 -6.98 -8.78
N GLU A 48 2.91 -6.08 -9.60
CA GLU A 48 1.67 -5.36 -9.25
C GLU A 48 0.48 -6.32 -9.13
N VAL A 49 0.47 -7.40 -9.92
CA VAL A 49 -0.56 -8.45 -9.84
C VAL A 49 -0.44 -9.23 -8.52
N ASP A 50 0.78 -9.57 -8.09
CA ASP A 50 1.00 -10.23 -6.80
C ASP A 50 0.52 -9.36 -5.63
N ARG A 51 0.77 -8.04 -5.68
CA ARG A 51 0.26 -7.09 -4.68
C ARG A 51 -1.27 -7.09 -4.65
N ILE A 52 -1.92 -7.03 -5.81
CA ILE A 52 -3.39 -7.04 -5.90
C ILE A 52 -3.96 -8.34 -5.32
N ASN A 53 -3.36 -9.49 -5.64
CA ASN A 53 -3.80 -10.78 -5.12
C ASN A 53 -3.62 -10.89 -3.59
N GLU A 54 -2.51 -10.38 -3.06
CA GLU A 54 -2.27 -10.33 -1.62
C GLU A 54 -3.25 -9.38 -0.91
N ILE A 55 -3.49 -8.20 -1.47
CA ILE A 55 -4.52 -7.26 -0.99
C ILE A 55 -5.88 -7.94 -0.96
N LYS A 56 -6.28 -8.62 -2.05
CA LYS A 56 -7.55 -9.36 -2.10
C LYS A 56 -7.63 -10.42 -1.00
N CYS A 57 -6.57 -11.19 -0.78
CA CYS A 57 -6.50 -12.19 0.28
C CYS A 57 -6.66 -11.56 1.68
N LEU A 58 -5.99 -10.44 1.95
CA LEU A 58 -6.13 -9.71 3.22
C LEU A 58 -7.54 -9.14 3.40
N ILE A 59 -8.17 -8.66 2.33
CA ILE A 59 -9.56 -8.20 2.35
C ILE A 59 -10.50 -9.34 2.72
N ASP A 60 -10.34 -10.51 2.10
CA ASP A 60 -11.16 -11.70 2.37
C ASP A 60 -11.01 -12.21 3.80
N GLU A 61 -9.85 -11.97 4.42
CA GLU A 61 -9.57 -12.28 5.82
C GLU A 61 -10.07 -11.19 6.81
N GLY A 62 -10.65 -10.09 6.31
CA GLY A 62 -11.25 -9.03 7.14
C GLY A 62 -10.36 -7.82 7.42
N TYR A 63 -9.18 -7.71 6.81
CA TYR A 63 -8.23 -6.63 7.06
C TYR A 63 -8.41 -5.39 6.17
N LEU A 64 -9.52 -5.27 5.45
CA LEU A 64 -9.79 -4.15 4.52
C LEU A 64 -9.48 -2.77 5.13
N ASN A 65 -9.86 -2.56 6.39
CA ASN A 65 -9.72 -1.26 7.07
C ASN A 65 -8.28 -0.89 7.47
N HIS A 66 -7.33 -1.81 7.27
CA HIS A 66 -5.91 -1.63 7.58
C HIS A 66 -5.06 -1.39 6.32
N ILE A 67 -5.62 -1.44 5.11
CA ILE A 67 -4.82 -1.40 3.87
C ILE A 67 -4.72 0.03 3.34
N LEU A 68 -3.51 0.48 3.02
CA LEU A 68 -3.26 1.74 2.29
C LEU A 68 -2.54 1.41 0.98
N ILE A 69 -2.80 2.18 -0.07
CA ILE A 69 -2.11 2.05 -1.36
C ILE A 69 -1.53 3.38 -1.84
N SER A 70 -0.34 3.34 -2.44
CA SER A 70 0.35 4.51 -3.01
C SER A 70 1.38 4.09 -4.07
N GLN A 71 2.15 5.04 -4.61
CA GLN A 71 3.13 4.81 -5.68
C GLN A 71 4.58 5.14 -5.30
N ASP A 72 4.83 5.73 -4.13
CA ASP A 72 6.15 6.19 -3.70
C ASP A 72 6.93 6.92 -4.82
N VAL A 73 6.31 7.97 -5.36
CA VAL A 73 6.94 8.84 -6.37
C VAL A 73 7.96 9.74 -5.67
N CYS A 74 9.19 9.27 -5.56
CA CYS A 74 10.28 9.95 -4.85
C CYS A 74 11.46 10.37 -5.76
N VAL A 75 11.51 9.90 -7.00
CA VAL A 75 12.63 10.12 -7.94
C VAL A 75 12.14 10.49 -9.34
N LYS A 76 12.96 11.24 -10.10
CA LYS A 76 12.55 11.81 -11.41
C LYS A 76 11.99 10.76 -12.38
N HIS A 77 12.60 9.57 -12.42
CA HIS A 77 12.19 8.52 -13.34
C HIS A 77 10.80 7.92 -13.03
N ASN A 78 10.19 8.26 -11.88
CA ASN A 78 8.82 7.82 -11.57
C ASN A 78 7.78 8.70 -12.29
N TYR A 79 8.14 9.88 -12.79
CA TYR A 79 7.21 10.74 -13.54
C TYR A 79 7.01 10.28 -14.99
N VAL A 80 5.79 10.50 -15.51
CA VAL A 80 5.41 10.20 -16.91
C VAL A 80 6.34 10.86 -17.92
N THR A 81 6.77 12.11 -17.67
CA THR A 81 7.70 12.85 -18.55
C THR A 81 9.03 12.13 -18.76
N TYR A 82 9.43 11.27 -17.82
CA TYR A 82 10.67 10.49 -17.87
C TYR A 82 10.42 8.99 -18.08
N GLY A 83 9.23 8.60 -18.53
CA GLY A 83 8.85 7.22 -18.83
C GLY A 83 8.35 6.41 -17.63
N GLY A 84 8.18 7.03 -16.47
CA GLY A 84 7.59 6.41 -15.28
C GLY A 84 6.06 6.36 -15.29
N ALA A 85 5.49 5.70 -14.30
CA ALA A 85 4.04 5.50 -14.20
C ALA A 85 3.28 6.78 -13.78
N GLY A 86 3.90 7.61 -12.94
CA GLY A 86 3.33 8.85 -12.40
C GLY A 86 2.13 8.66 -11.46
N TYR A 87 1.62 9.78 -10.94
CA TYR A 87 0.56 9.78 -9.92
C TYR A 87 -0.79 9.24 -10.39
N ALA A 88 -1.08 9.29 -11.69
CA ALA A 88 -2.36 8.82 -12.23
C ALA A 88 -2.41 7.28 -12.39
N HIS A 89 -1.29 6.57 -12.17
CA HIS A 89 -1.17 5.13 -12.44
C HIS A 89 -2.19 4.27 -11.68
N ILE A 90 -2.39 4.54 -10.38
CA ILE A 90 -3.34 3.77 -9.57
C ILE A 90 -4.75 3.87 -10.18
N LEU A 91 -5.21 5.09 -10.47
CA LEU A 91 -6.54 5.31 -11.02
C LEU A 91 -6.70 4.76 -12.44
N ARG A 92 -5.69 4.94 -13.30
CA ARG A 92 -5.76 4.58 -14.72
C ARG A 92 -5.57 3.09 -14.98
N ASN A 93 -4.70 2.44 -14.20
CA ASN A 93 -4.22 1.08 -14.51
C ASN A 93 -4.50 0.09 -13.37
N VAL A 94 -4.22 0.45 -12.12
CA VAL A 94 -4.34 -0.48 -10.99
C VAL A 94 -5.79 -0.75 -10.63
N VAL A 95 -6.63 0.30 -10.52
CA VAL A 95 -8.05 0.18 -10.17
C VAL A 95 -8.82 -0.73 -11.15
N PRO A 96 -8.69 -0.59 -12.48
CA PRO A 96 -9.27 -1.56 -13.41
C PRO A 96 -8.85 -3.01 -13.16
N VAL A 97 -7.57 -3.26 -12.83
CA VAL A 97 -7.08 -4.61 -12.56
C VAL A 97 -7.57 -5.14 -11.21
N MET A 98 -7.67 -4.29 -10.18
CA MET A 98 -8.29 -4.65 -8.90
C MET A 98 -9.74 -5.13 -9.08
N ARG A 99 -10.52 -4.44 -9.92
CA ARG A 99 -11.88 -4.86 -10.27
C ARG A 99 -11.91 -6.23 -10.95
N LEU A 100 -11.00 -6.46 -11.91
CA LEU A 100 -10.85 -7.77 -12.55
C LEU A 100 -10.46 -8.86 -11.55
N GLY A 101 -9.68 -8.51 -10.53
CA GLY A 101 -9.32 -9.38 -9.39
C GLY A 101 -10.44 -9.56 -8.36
N GLY A 102 -11.64 -9.04 -8.60
CA GLY A 102 -12.80 -9.22 -7.73
C GLY A 102 -12.80 -8.34 -6.48
N ILE A 103 -12.00 -7.28 -6.44
CA ILE A 103 -12.10 -6.23 -5.40
C ILE A 103 -13.21 -5.26 -5.81
N SER A 104 -14.22 -5.08 -4.96
CA SER A 104 -15.38 -4.24 -5.27
C SER A 104 -15.04 -2.74 -5.26
N ASP A 105 -15.86 -1.93 -5.91
CA ASP A 105 -15.68 -0.47 -5.90
C ASP A 105 -15.76 0.12 -4.48
N GLU A 106 -16.56 -0.45 -3.58
CA GLU A 106 -16.64 -0.05 -2.18
C GLU A 106 -15.36 -0.38 -1.41
N GLN A 107 -14.76 -1.54 -1.68
CA GLN A 107 -13.47 -1.94 -1.09
C GLN A 107 -12.34 -1.04 -1.61
N ILE A 108 -12.32 -0.74 -2.91
CA ILE A 108 -11.37 0.21 -3.51
C ILE A 108 -11.56 1.59 -2.90
N HIS A 109 -12.79 2.08 -2.79
CA HIS A 109 -13.11 3.36 -2.15
C HIS A 109 -12.63 3.39 -0.69
N THR A 110 -12.82 2.29 0.04
CA THR A 110 -12.34 2.19 1.43
C THR A 110 -10.82 2.35 1.50
N MET A 111 -10.07 1.65 0.66
CA MET A 111 -8.60 1.75 0.64
C MET A 111 -8.09 3.12 0.15
N MET A 112 -8.79 3.75 -0.80
CA MET A 112 -8.33 5.00 -1.43
C MET A 112 -8.83 6.28 -0.74
N VAL A 113 -9.92 6.20 0.02
CA VAL A 113 -10.59 7.37 0.60
C VAL A 113 -10.75 7.22 2.10
N GLU A 114 -11.45 6.17 2.55
CA GLU A 114 -11.81 6.04 3.97
C GLU A 114 -10.61 5.74 4.87
N ASN A 115 -9.71 4.85 4.45
CA ASN A 115 -8.51 4.49 5.22
C ASN A 115 -7.55 5.70 5.31
N PRO A 116 -7.19 6.40 4.21
CA PRO A 116 -6.39 7.62 4.28
C PRO A 116 -7.05 8.72 5.12
N LYS A 117 -8.36 8.91 5.01
CA LYS A 117 -9.11 9.88 5.81
C LYS A 117 -8.96 9.60 7.30
N ARG A 118 -9.04 8.34 7.73
CA ARG A 118 -8.85 7.98 9.14
C ARG A 118 -7.42 8.22 9.60
N VAL A 119 -6.43 7.71 8.87
CA VAL A 119 -5.02 7.76 9.30
C VAL A 119 -4.43 9.17 9.29
N LEU A 120 -4.89 10.03 8.38
CA LEU A 120 -4.41 11.41 8.24
C LEU A 120 -5.27 12.44 8.99
N SER A 121 -6.37 12.02 9.60
CA SER A 121 -7.16 12.92 10.43
C SER A 121 -6.40 13.26 11.71
N PHE A 122 -6.34 14.55 12.05
CA PHE A 122 -5.87 14.97 13.36
C PHE A 122 -6.86 14.49 14.41
N ALA A 123 -6.38 13.69 15.38
CA ALA A 123 -7.15 13.49 16.59
C ALA A 123 -7.28 14.85 17.30
N PRO A 124 -8.47 15.26 17.77
CA PRO A 124 -8.55 16.38 18.68
C PRO A 124 -7.66 16.08 19.89
N ALA A 125 -6.88 17.06 20.35
CA ALA A 125 -6.09 16.92 21.54
C ALA A 125 -7.02 16.45 22.68
N THR A 126 -6.81 15.23 23.15
CA THR A 126 -7.43 14.78 24.40
C THR A 126 -6.85 15.67 25.48
N GLY A 127 -7.61 16.69 25.87
CA GLY A 127 -7.23 17.62 26.92
C GLY A 127 -7.00 16.86 28.22
N SER A 128 -5.76 16.49 28.49
CA SER A 128 -5.34 16.10 29.82
C SER A 128 -5.26 17.40 30.63
N SER A 129 -6.35 17.72 31.33
CA SER A 129 -6.33 18.73 32.37
C SER A 129 -5.30 18.32 33.42
N HIS A 130 -4.09 18.86 33.31
CA HIS A 130 -3.11 18.80 34.37
C HIS A 130 -3.64 19.72 35.48
N ARG A 131 -4.34 19.12 36.44
CA ARG A 131 -4.50 19.72 37.77
C ARG A 131 -3.18 19.52 38.51
N GLY A 132 -2.61 20.61 38.99
CA GLY A 132 -1.39 20.64 39.80
C GLY A 132 -0.73 22.00 39.71
#